data_AF-A0A7V4GZU1-F1
#
_entry.id   AF-A0A7V4GZU1-F1
#
_cell.length_a   1.000
_cell.length_b   1.000
_cell.length_c   1.000
_cell.angle_alpha   90.00
_cell.angle_beta   90.00
_cell.angle_gamma   90.00
#
_symmetry.space_group_name_H-M   'P 1'
#
loop_
_entity.id
_entity.type
_entity.pdbx_description
1 polymer ?
#
loop_
_entity_poly.entity_id
_entity_poly.type
_entity_poly.pdbx_seq_one_letter_code
_entity_poly.pdbx_strand_id
1 'polypeptide(L)'
;MPSAPAARATCDAVLPPRWTALRRPWTARRVSSGGSAAPEPDPAMPRSQLCLLLFGLLAALTLRAEPEPFVLHARRRLPGDGPAHLAAVREQELRWAPRRTAVIACDLWDRHWCRGATERVAEMAPRVNAFLRAARERGALILHAPSDTMAFYADWPQRQRARQALAAAPAIPAGANRWCALDPAREPPLPLDDTDGGCDDDPPCPQPQGAYPWRRQHPAVEIAPADWVSDRGDEIRAVLAQAGIEHVLVLGVHANMCVLGRPFAIRALAGAGLQVVLVRDLTDTMYNSRRRPYVSHFAGTDLVVAHIERHWCPSITSADLLGGEPFRFAADRRPQVVLLIGEDEYHTAETLPRFAAEELAWRGLEIVTVTEAPARKNYFPGLAEALRRADLLVLSTRRRALPPAELDAVRAHLAAGKPLVGLRTASHAFAPRGADREQARAAGLAEWPEFDAQVLGGNYQGHHGTGPLTRLRVAPGAESHLVLAGVEVARWLGLGSLYRSSPLAAEATALVLGEIPGQPAEPVAWVRRYGPRQARIFYTSLGHPEDFAQAGFRRLLLNGILWALDRPIPPAD
;
A
#
# COMPACT_ATOMS: atom_id res chain seq x y z
N MET A 1 11.86 -21.36 -13.36
CA MET A 1 10.71 -21.27 -14.29
C MET A 1 10.54 -22.60 -15.01
N PRO A 2 9.34 -23.21 -15.12
CA PRO A 2 9.14 -24.12 -16.23
C PRO A 2 9.14 -23.27 -17.51
N SER A 3 9.90 -23.73 -18.50
CA SER A 3 10.11 -23.15 -19.82
C SER A 3 8.83 -22.66 -20.52
N ALA A 4 8.87 -21.46 -21.10
CA ALA A 4 7.98 -21.08 -22.20
C ALA A 4 8.42 -21.81 -23.50
N PRO A 5 7.56 -22.05 -24.51
CA PRO A 5 6.29 -21.38 -24.79
C PRO A 5 5.08 -22.34 -25.01
N ALA A 6 3.88 -21.91 -24.63
CA ALA A 6 2.64 -22.43 -25.18
C ALA A 6 1.60 -21.29 -25.25
N ALA A 7 0.82 -21.28 -26.32
CA ALA A 7 -0.05 -20.19 -26.78
C ALA A 7 -0.84 -19.47 -25.66
N ARG A 8 -0.90 -18.14 -25.76
CA ARG A 8 -1.72 -17.24 -24.96
C ARG A 8 -3.20 -17.59 -25.16
N ALA A 9 -3.80 -18.30 -24.21
CA ALA A 9 -5.24 -18.45 -24.13
C ALA A 9 -5.74 -17.58 -22.96
N THR A 10 -6.60 -16.61 -23.25
CA THR A 10 -7.43 -15.94 -22.25
C THR A 10 -8.28 -17.00 -21.55
N CYS A 11 -8.53 -16.83 -20.24
CA CYS A 11 -9.46 -17.70 -19.51
C CYS A 11 -10.90 -17.37 -19.98
N ASP A 12 -11.27 -17.86 -21.17
CA ASP A 12 -12.61 -17.66 -21.74
C ASP A 12 -13.64 -18.43 -20.92
N ALA A 13 -14.68 -17.72 -20.50
CA ALA A 13 -15.74 -18.20 -19.64
C ALA A 13 -16.74 -19.07 -20.42
N VAL A 14 -16.89 -20.33 -20.02
CA VAL A 14 -18.13 -21.07 -20.29
C VAL A 14 -18.87 -21.19 -18.95
N LEU A 15 -19.97 -20.43 -18.83
CA LEU A 15 -20.79 -20.34 -17.63
C LEU A 15 -21.67 -21.59 -17.45
N PRO A 16 -21.82 -22.12 -16.22
CA PRO A 16 -22.92 -23.02 -15.90
C PRO A 16 -24.26 -22.26 -15.88
N PRO A 17 -25.40 -22.88 -16.29
CA PRO A 17 -26.70 -22.22 -16.42
C PRO A 17 -27.27 -21.56 -15.16
N ARG A 18 -26.76 -21.90 -13.97
CA ARG A 18 -27.24 -21.31 -12.69
C ARG A 18 -26.71 -19.90 -12.43
N TRP A 19 -25.63 -19.49 -13.09
CA TRP A 19 -24.96 -18.19 -12.86
C TRP A 19 -25.46 -17.06 -13.77
N THR A 20 -26.23 -17.38 -14.82
CA THR A 20 -26.83 -16.38 -15.72
C THR A 20 -28.05 -15.67 -15.12
N ALA A 21 -28.73 -16.28 -14.13
CA ALA A 21 -29.96 -15.76 -13.55
C ALA A 21 -29.79 -14.56 -12.59
N LEU A 22 -28.55 -14.19 -12.22
CA LEU A 22 -28.25 -13.12 -11.25
C LEU A 22 -27.68 -11.83 -11.86
N ARG A 23 -27.68 -11.69 -13.19
CA ARG A 23 -27.35 -10.40 -13.84
C ARG A 23 -28.50 -9.41 -13.69
N ARG A 24 -28.63 -8.77 -12.52
CA ARG A 24 -29.27 -7.46 -12.42
C ARG A 24 -28.20 -6.38 -12.42
N PRO A 25 -28.27 -5.37 -13.30
CA PRO A 25 -27.39 -4.20 -13.19
C PRO A 25 -27.60 -3.53 -11.83
N TRP A 26 -26.49 -3.08 -11.24
CA TRP A 26 -26.46 -2.32 -10.00
C TRP A 26 -27.34 -1.07 -10.17
N THR A 27 -28.51 -1.07 -9.53
CA THR A 27 -29.38 0.11 -9.43
C THR A 27 -29.69 0.34 -7.96
N ALA A 28 -29.27 1.50 -7.46
CA ALA A 28 -29.64 2.00 -6.15
C ALA A 28 -31.16 2.25 -6.14
N ARG A 29 -31.91 1.56 -5.28
CA ARG A 29 -33.30 1.94 -4.97
C ARG A 29 -33.37 2.54 -3.57
N ARG A 30 -33.88 3.77 -3.53
CA ARG A 30 -34.38 4.43 -2.31
C ARG A 30 -35.60 3.66 -1.82
N VAL A 31 -35.63 3.38 -0.52
CA VAL A 31 -36.82 2.88 0.17
C VAL A 31 -37.69 4.08 0.53
N SER A 32 -38.91 4.11 0.02
CA SER A 32 -39.99 4.98 0.51
C SER A 32 -40.95 4.14 1.33
N SER A 33 -41.16 4.53 2.58
CA SER A 33 -42.16 4.00 3.50
C SER A 33 -43.57 4.34 3.02
N GLY A 34 -44.44 3.34 2.90
CA GLY A 34 -45.88 3.51 2.72
C GLY A 34 -46.59 2.32 3.34
N GLY A 35 -47.32 2.58 4.44
CA GLY A 35 -48.15 1.57 5.11
C GLY A 35 -49.57 1.54 4.54
N SER A 36 -50.21 0.39 4.68
CA SER A 36 -51.66 0.24 4.93
C SER A 36 -51.89 -1.23 5.32
N ALA A 37 -52.31 -1.48 6.55
CA ALA A 37 -53.70 -1.77 6.94
C ALA A 37 -54.07 -3.25 6.74
N ALA A 38 -54.27 -3.93 7.87
CA ALA A 38 -54.77 -5.30 7.98
C ALA A 38 -56.30 -5.35 7.82
N PRO A 39 -56.86 -6.50 7.41
CA PRO A 39 -58.24 -6.83 7.71
C PRO A 39 -58.35 -7.96 8.76
N GLU A 40 -59.32 -7.79 9.67
CA GLU A 40 -59.78 -8.76 10.68
C GLU A 40 -60.42 -10.03 10.05
N PRO A 41 -60.48 -11.15 10.79
CA PRO A 41 -61.12 -12.38 10.34
C PRO A 41 -62.55 -12.54 10.87
N ASP A 42 -63.43 -13.18 10.10
CA ASP A 42 -64.77 -13.62 10.54
C ASP A 42 -64.82 -15.17 10.66
N PRO A 43 -65.57 -15.76 11.62
CA PRO A 43 -65.35 -17.13 12.10
C PRO A 43 -66.43 -18.15 11.70
N ALA A 44 -66.03 -19.40 11.44
CA ALA A 44 -66.80 -20.66 11.53
C ALA A 44 -65.91 -21.76 10.90
N MET A 45 -65.70 -22.98 11.39
CA MET A 45 -66.44 -23.93 12.23
C MET A 45 -65.44 -25.02 12.76
N PRO A 46 -65.85 -26.06 13.52
CA PRO A 46 -65.04 -26.63 14.60
C PRO A 46 -64.39 -28.01 14.34
N ARG A 47 -63.62 -28.47 15.34
CA ARG A 47 -63.22 -29.86 15.67
C ARG A 47 -62.13 -30.53 14.82
N SER A 48 -60.88 -30.43 15.29
CA SER A 48 -59.91 -31.57 15.29
C SER A 48 -58.72 -31.28 16.22
N GLN A 49 -58.99 -31.17 17.51
CA GLN A 49 -57.97 -31.19 18.56
C GLN A 49 -57.42 -32.61 18.74
N LEU A 50 -56.60 -33.10 17.80
CA LEU A 50 -55.69 -34.24 18.06
C LEU A 50 -54.53 -34.42 17.06
N CYS A 51 -54.31 -33.48 16.13
CA CYS A 51 -53.12 -33.48 15.24
C CYS A 51 -52.08 -32.40 15.59
N LEU A 52 -52.43 -31.43 16.44
CA LEU A 52 -51.58 -30.26 16.74
C LEU A 52 -50.44 -30.52 17.73
N LEU A 53 -50.49 -31.62 18.50
CA LEU A 53 -49.43 -31.96 19.45
C LEU A 53 -48.29 -32.80 18.83
N LEU A 54 -48.51 -33.44 17.66
CA LEU A 54 -47.43 -34.12 16.92
C LEU A 54 -46.75 -33.21 15.88
N PHE A 55 -47.43 -32.19 15.37
CA PHE A 55 -46.82 -31.19 14.48
C PHE A 55 -46.01 -30.13 15.23
N GLY A 56 -46.38 -29.81 16.48
CA GLY A 56 -45.62 -28.89 17.33
C GLY A 56 -44.28 -29.44 17.82
N LEU A 57 -44.13 -30.76 17.93
CA LEU A 57 -42.89 -31.39 18.39
C LEU A 57 -41.90 -31.73 17.26
N LEU A 58 -42.34 -31.80 16.00
CA LEU A 58 -41.48 -31.99 14.82
C LEU A 58 -41.05 -30.67 14.16
N ALA A 59 -41.73 -29.56 14.42
CA ALA A 59 -41.31 -28.22 13.96
C ALA A 59 -40.21 -27.58 14.83
N ALA A 60 -39.86 -28.19 15.98
CA ALA A 60 -38.75 -27.80 16.84
C ALA A 60 -37.40 -28.43 16.42
N LEU A 61 -37.35 -29.16 15.29
CA LEU A 61 -36.13 -29.58 14.62
C LEU A 61 -35.44 -28.37 13.96
N THR A 62 -34.75 -27.61 14.81
CA THR A 62 -33.64 -26.71 14.48
C THR A 62 -33.89 -25.78 13.29
N LEU A 63 -34.66 -24.71 13.46
CA LEU A 63 -34.24 -23.44 12.86
C LEU A 63 -32.91 -23.07 13.53
N ARG A 64 -31.80 -23.63 13.04
CA ARG A 64 -30.49 -23.04 13.33
C ARG A 64 -30.56 -21.64 12.75
N ALA A 65 -30.62 -20.64 13.62
CA ALA A 65 -30.46 -19.25 13.23
C ALA A 65 -29.27 -19.17 12.26
N GLU A 66 -29.48 -18.53 11.12
CA GLU A 66 -28.39 -18.28 10.17
C GLU A 66 -27.27 -17.54 10.92
N PRO A 67 -26.02 -17.98 10.82
CA PRO A 67 -24.92 -17.32 11.50
C PRO A 67 -24.84 -15.86 11.06
N GLU A 68 -24.45 -14.97 11.98
CA GLU A 68 -24.35 -13.54 11.69
C GLU A 68 -23.45 -13.29 10.46
N PRO A 69 -23.88 -12.39 9.55
CA PRO A 69 -23.15 -12.12 8.33
C PRO A 69 -21.73 -11.65 8.62
N PHE A 70 -20.78 -11.99 7.75
CA PHE A 70 -19.50 -11.30 7.69
C PHE A 70 -19.75 -9.83 7.36
N VAL A 71 -19.27 -8.93 8.20
CA VAL A 71 -19.24 -7.49 7.94
C VAL A 71 -17.81 -7.18 7.48
N LEU A 72 -17.67 -6.86 6.20
CA LEU A 72 -16.38 -6.72 5.54
C LEU A 72 -16.19 -5.28 5.06
N HIS A 73 -15.11 -4.63 5.47
CA HIS A 73 -14.77 -3.27 5.05
C HIS A 73 -13.90 -3.34 3.79
N ALA A 74 -14.60 -3.51 2.67
CA ALA A 74 -13.99 -3.74 1.38
C ALA A 74 -13.44 -2.44 0.77
N ARG A 75 -12.17 -2.47 0.40
CA ARG A 75 -11.45 -1.40 -0.30
C ARG A 75 -11.36 -1.71 -1.78
N ARG A 76 -11.72 -0.76 -2.63
CA ARG A 76 -11.54 -0.83 -4.08
C ARG A 76 -10.82 0.42 -4.59
N ARG A 77 -10.10 0.28 -5.70
CA ARG A 77 -9.54 1.42 -6.43
C ARG A 77 -10.34 1.71 -7.67
N LEU A 78 -10.67 2.97 -7.87
CA LEU A 78 -11.51 3.40 -8.99
C LEU A 78 -10.74 3.33 -10.32
N PRO A 79 -11.42 3.06 -11.44
CA PRO A 79 -10.84 3.26 -12.77
C PRO A 79 -10.42 4.72 -12.97
N GLY A 80 -9.45 4.94 -13.85
CA GLY A 80 -8.94 6.27 -14.19
C GLY A 80 -7.73 6.17 -15.11
N ASP A 81 -7.08 7.30 -15.36
CA ASP A 81 -5.77 7.34 -16.02
C ASP A 81 -4.64 7.19 -14.99
N GLY A 82 -3.46 6.77 -15.43
CA GLY A 82 -2.30 6.61 -14.56
C GLY A 82 -2.28 5.33 -13.72
N PRO A 83 -1.29 5.17 -12.83
CA PRO A 83 -1.01 3.91 -12.15
C PRO A 83 -2.02 3.57 -11.04
N ALA A 84 -2.22 2.28 -10.78
CA ALA A 84 -3.23 1.81 -9.81
C ALA A 84 -3.03 2.37 -8.40
N HIS A 85 -1.80 2.54 -7.92
CA HIS A 85 -1.52 3.01 -6.57
C HIS A 85 -1.92 4.47 -6.31
N LEU A 86 -2.04 5.30 -7.36
CA LEU A 86 -2.52 6.68 -7.27
C LEU A 86 -4.03 6.82 -7.49
N ALA A 87 -4.71 5.74 -7.90
CA ALA A 87 -6.14 5.79 -8.13
C ALA A 87 -6.93 6.01 -6.83
N ALA A 88 -7.98 6.81 -6.92
CA ALA A 88 -8.88 7.10 -5.80
C ALA A 88 -9.44 5.81 -5.18
N VAL A 89 -9.48 5.80 -3.85
CA VAL A 89 -9.95 4.66 -3.06
C VAL A 89 -11.43 4.84 -2.74
N ARG A 90 -12.21 3.76 -2.87
CA ARG A 90 -13.58 3.66 -2.42
C ARG A 90 -13.70 2.53 -1.40
N GLU A 91 -14.22 2.85 -0.23
CA GLU A 91 -14.55 1.87 0.80
C GLU A 91 -16.05 1.54 0.77
N GLN A 92 -16.38 0.30 1.08
CA GLN A 92 -17.74 -0.20 1.11
C GLN A 92 -17.87 -1.32 2.15
N GLU A 93 -18.93 -1.28 2.95
CA GLU A 93 -19.32 -2.42 3.78
C GLU A 93 -19.99 -3.49 2.91
N LEU A 94 -19.48 -4.72 2.95
CA LEU A 94 -20.13 -5.90 2.37
C LEU A 94 -20.67 -6.78 3.51
N ARG A 95 -21.89 -7.29 3.33
CA ARG A 95 -22.52 -8.23 4.25
C ARG A 95 -22.69 -9.58 3.59
N TRP A 96 -21.83 -10.54 3.94
CA TRP A 96 -21.81 -11.86 3.29
C TRP A 96 -22.28 -12.96 4.24
N ALA A 97 -23.24 -13.78 3.78
CA ALA A 97 -23.67 -14.95 4.54
C ALA A 97 -22.52 -15.97 4.65
N PRO A 98 -22.10 -16.39 5.86
CA PRO A 98 -20.94 -17.26 6.01
C PRO A 98 -21.08 -18.58 5.25
N ARG A 99 -22.27 -19.19 5.27
CA ARG A 99 -22.55 -20.47 4.60
C ARG A 99 -22.48 -20.41 3.07
N ARG A 100 -22.53 -19.20 2.48
CA ARG A 100 -22.37 -18.96 1.03
C ARG A 100 -21.00 -18.41 0.69
N THR A 101 -20.07 -18.43 1.65
CA THR A 101 -18.72 -17.87 1.53
C THR A 101 -17.67 -18.97 1.72
N ALA A 102 -16.66 -18.99 0.86
CA ALA A 102 -15.47 -19.82 1.04
C ALA A 102 -14.23 -18.97 1.31
N VAL A 103 -13.26 -19.54 2.02
CA VAL A 103 -11.90 -19.01 2.12
C VAL A 103 -10.94 -19.95 1.42
N ILE A 104 -10.18 -19.44 0.45
CA ILE A 104 -9.13 -20.19 -0.24
C ILE A 104 -7.76 -19.74 0.28
N ALA A 105 -7.05 -20.66 0.91
CA ALA A 105 -5.65 -20.51 1.32
C ALA A 105 -4.72 -20.96 0.19
N CYS A 106 -4.20 -19.99 -0.56
CA CYS A 106 -3.36 -20.21 -1.73
C CYS A 106 -1.88 -20.38 -1.34
N ASP A 107 -1.31 -21.55 -1.63
CA ASP A 107 0.14 -21.75 -1.70
C ASP A 107 0.93 -21.39 -0.42
N LEU A 108 0.33 -21.52 0.77
CA LEU A 108 1.01 -21.31 2.06
C LEU A 108 1.92 -22.50 2.40
N TRP A 109 3.03 -22.65 1.69
CA TRP A 109 3.92 -23.80 1.79
C TRP A 109 4.77 -23.83 3.07
N ASP A 110 5.25 -25.02 3.43
CA ASP A 110 6.17 -25.23 4.56
C ASP A 110 7.59 -24.73 4.30
N ARG A 111 7.99 -24.60 3.04
CA ARG A 111 9.30 -24.09 2.63
C ARG A 111 9.23 -23.45 1.25
N HIS A 112 10.08 -22.46 1.01
CA HIS A 112 10.32 -21.89 -0.31
C HIS A 112 11.82 -21.90 -0.62
N TRP A 113 12.20 -21.75 -1.89
CA TRP A 113 13.62 -21.69 -2.26
C TRP A 113 14.26 -20.36 -1.85
N CYS A 114 13.46 -19.30 -1.77
CA CYS A 114 13.84 -18.03 -1.15
C CYS A 114 13.64 -18.14 0.36
N ARG A 115 14.72 -17.87 1.12
CA ARG A 115 14.71 -17.91 2.59
C ARG A 115 13.74 -16.88 3.15
N GLY A 116 13.81 -15.64 2.69
CA GLY A 116 12.92 -14.58 3.15
C GLY A 116 11.44 -14.89 2.90
N ALA A 117 11.10 -15.52 1.77
CA ALA A 117 9.72 -15.98 1.52
C ALA A 117 9.28 -17.05 2.52
N THR A 118 10.15 -18.01 2.85
CA THR A 118 9.87 -19.03 3.87
C THR A 118 9.61 -18.39 5.24
N GLU A 119 10.44 -17.44 5.64
CA GLU A 119 10.31 -16.72 6.92
C GLU A 119 9.02 -15.90 6.98
N ARG A 120 8.68 -15.17 5.91
CA ARG A 120 7.42 -14.39 5.85
C ARG A 120 6.18 -15.30 5.89
N VAL A 121 6.17 -16.44 5.20
CA VAL A 121 5.07 -17.41 5.35
C VAL A 121 4.96 -17.90 6.79
N ALA A 122 6.08 -18.24 7.43
CA ALA A 122 6.09 -18.72 8.81
C ALA A 122 5.57 -17.66 9.80
N GLU A 123 5.94 -16.39 9.61
CA GLU A 123 5.47 -15.26 10.44
C GLU A 123 3.96 -15.00 10.27
N MET A 124 3.46 -15.07 9.03
CA MET A 124 2.05 -14.82 8.70
C MET A 124 1.13 -16.00 9.05
N ALA A 125 1.65 -17.23 9.05
CA ALA A 125 0.86 -18.45 9.19
C ALA A 125 -0.03 -18.52 10.46
N PRO A 126 0.42 -18.09 11.67
CA PRO A 126 -0.44 -18.09 12.86
C PRO A 126 -1.68 -17.20 12.69
N ARG A 127 -1.52 -16.01 12.11
CA ARG A 127 -2.64 -15.09 11.86
C ARG A 127 -3.58 -15.64 10.79
N VAL A 128 -3.04 -16.24 9.73
CA VAL A 128 -3.85 -16.95 8.74
C VAL A 128 -4.66 -18.06 9.40
N ASN A 129 -4.05 -18.88 10.24
CA ASN A 129 -4.74 -19.96 10.93
C ASN A 129 -5.89 -19.44 11.82
N ALA A 130 -5.67 -18.35 12.54
CA ALA A 130 -6.72 -17.68 13.31
C ALA A 130 -7.87 -17.22 12.41
N PHE A 131 -7.56 -16.61 11.26
CA PHE A 131 -8.57 -16.16 10.29
C PHE A 131 -9.40 -17.33 9.74
N LEU A 132 -8.74 -18.43 9.35
CA LEU A 132 -9.41 -19.63 8.87
C LEU A 132 -10.31 -20.26 9.94
N ARG A 133 -9.85 -20.31 11.20
CA ARG A 133 -10.67 -20.79 12.34
C ARG A 133 -11.91 -19.92 12.55
N ALA A 134 -11.75 -18.61 12.62
CA ALA A 134 -12.88 -17.69 12.81
C ALA A 134 -13.90 -17.77 11.66
N ALA A 135 -13.43 -17.88 10.40
CA ALA A 135 -14.30 -18.08 9.25
C ALA A 135 -15.06 -19.41 9.32
N ARG A 136 -14.36 -20.50 9.68
CA ARG A 136 -14.92 -21.85 9.79
C ARG A 136 -15.97 -21.96 10.89
N GLU A 137 -15.69 -21.40 12.08
CA GLU A 137 -16.61 -21.40 13.23
C GLU A 137 -17.93 -20.70 12.91
N ARG A 138 -17.89 -19.70 12.02
CA ARG A 138 -19.08 -18.98 11.54
C ARG A 138 -19.76 -19.68 10.36
N GLY A 139 -19.21 -20.78 9.86
CA GLY A 139 -19.82 -21.63 8.84
C GLY A 139 -19.31 -21.42 7.41
N ALA A 140 -18.21 -20.70 7.21
CA ALA A 140 -17.57 -20.60 5.90
C ALA A 140 -16.86 -21.91 5.52
N LEU A 141 -16.83 -22.21 4.22
CA LEU A 141 -16.11 -23.35 3.67
C LEU A 141 -14.61 -23.02 3.53
N ILE A 142 -13.72 -23.85 4.06
CA ILE A 142 -12.27 -23.64 3.95
C ILE A 142 -11.66 -24.58 2.92
N LEU A 143 -10.92 -24.00 1.98
CA LEU A 143 -10.20 -24.67 0.91
C LEU A 143 -8.70 -24.38 1.04
N HIS A 144 -7.92 -25.43 1.24
CA HIS A 144 -6.47 -25.37 1.24
C HIS A 144 -5.96 -25.77 -0.14
N ALA A 145 -5.21 -24.87 -0.77
CA ALA A 145 -4.64 -25.08 -2.09
C ALA A 145 -3.11 -24.93 -2.08
N PRO A 146 -2.36 -25.83 -1.39
CA PRO A 146 -0.91 -25.86 -1.46
C PRO A 146 -0.48 -26.57 -2.75
N SER A 147 -0.30 -25.80 -3.83
CA SER A 147 0.00 -26.36 -5.14
C SER A 147 1.28 -27.17 -5.18
N ASP A 148 1.32 -28.14 -6.10
CA ASP A 148 2.48 -28.98 -6.36
C ASP A 148 2.86 -29.88 -5.17
N THR A 149 1.94 -30.06 -4.21
CA THR A 149 2.15 -30.90 -3.00
C THR A 149 1.09 -32.00 -2.82
N MET A 150 0.20 -32.22 -3.80
CA MET A 150 -0.93 -33.15 -3.66
C MET A 150 -0.54 -34.60 -3.34
N ALA A 151 0.69 -35.02 -3.66
CA ALA A 151 1.20 -36.34 -3.27
C ALA A 151 1.21 -36.54 -1.74
N PHE A 152 1.51 -35.49 -0.97
CA PHE A 152 1.48 -35.54 0.50
C PHE A 152 0.07 -35.76 1.05
N TYR A 153 -0.95 -35.28 0.34
CA TYR A 153 -2.35 -35.35 0.75
C TYR A 153 -3.14 -36.48 0.08
N ALA A 154 -2.48 -37.37 -0.65
CA ALA A 154 -3.14 -38.33 -1.54
C ALA A 154 -4.24 -39.14 -0.85
N ASP A 155 -4.00 -39.57 0.40
CA ASP A 155 -4.91 -40.41 1.18
C ASP A 155 -5.73 -39.63 2.22
N TRP A 156 -5.64 -38.30 2.24
CA TRP A 156 -6.35 -37.49 3.22
C TRP A 156 -7.85 -37.42 2.89
N PRO A 157 -8.75 -37.54 3.88
CA PRO A 157 -10.19 -37.42 3.65
C PRO A 157 -10.59 -36.12 2.94
N GLN A 158 -9.96 -35.00 3.27
CA GLN A 158 -10.20 -33.69 2.66
C GLN A 158 -9.90 -33.68 1.16
N ARG A 159 -8.84 -34.39 0.73
CA ARG A 159 -8.44 -34.54 -0.68
C ARG A 159 -9.39 -35.47 -1.43
N GLN A 160 -9.77 -36.58 -0.80
CA GLN A 160 -10.71 -37.55 -1.38
C GLN A 160 -12.09 -36.94 -1.60
N ARG A 161 -12.58 -36.13 -0.65
CA ARG A 161 -13.83 -35.38 -0.82
C ARG A 161 -13.78 -34.44 -2.04
N ALA A 162 -12.68 -33.71 -2.25
CA ALA A 162 -12.55 -32.82 -3.41
C ALA A 162 -12.65 -33.57 -4.76
N ARG A 163 -12.03 -34.75 -4.85
CA ARG A 163 -12.15 -35.63 -6.03
C ARG A 163 -13.57 -36.14 -6.23
N GLN A 164 -14.24 -36.54 -5.14
CA GLN A 164 -15.63 -37.00 -5.18
C GLN A 164 -16.60 -35.89 -5.61
N ALA A 165 -16.37 -34.65 -5.16
CA ALA A 165 -17.16 -33.50 -5.58
C ALA A 165 -17.07 -33.29 -7.10
N LEU A 166 -15.88 -33.42 -7.69
CA LEU A 166 -15.72 -33.36 -9.15
C LEU A 166 -16.45 -34.51 -9.86
N ALA A 167 -16.37 -35.73 -9.34
CA ALA A 167 -17.06 -36.88 -9.93
C ALA A 167 -18.60 -36.72 -9.94
N ALA A 168 -19.15 -35.98 -8.98
CA ALA A 168 -20.57 -35.67 -8.88
C ALA A 168 -20.98 -34.37 -9.60
N ALA A 169 -20.03 -33.59 -10.11
CA ALA A 169 -20.29 -32.29 -10.70
C ALA A 169 -20.75 -32.40 -12.18
N PRO A 170 -21.58 -31.46 -12.66
CA PRO A 170 -21.77 -31.26 -14.08
C PRO A 170 -20.44 -30.99 -14.79
N ALA A 171 -20.38 -31.21 -16.10
CA ALA A 171 -19.18 -30.99 -16.90
C ALA A 171 -18.60 -29.59 -16.67
N ILE A 172 -17.36 -29.54 -16.16
CA ILE A 172 -16.60 -28.30 -15.96
C ILE A 172 -15.88 -27.96 -17.27
N PRO A 173 -15.86 -26.67 -17.69
CA PRO A 173 -15.22 -26.27 -18.94
C PRO A 173 -13.77 -26.75 -19.07
N ALA A 174 -13.41 -27.18 -20.28
CA ALA A 174 -12.03 -27.52 -20.62
C ALA A 174 -11.09 -26.34 -20.32
N GLY A 175 -9.87 -26.63 -19.84
CA GLY A 175 -8.90 -25.59 -19.46
C GLY A 175 -9.01 -25.12 -18.00
N ALA A 176 -9.91 -25.70 -17.21
CA ALA A 176 -10.11 -25.42 -15.80
C ALA A 176 -8.86 -25.34 -14.92
N ASN A 177 -7.85 -26.14 -15.25
CA ASN A 177 -6.62 -26.31 -14.49
C ASN A 177 -5.44 -25.55 -15.08
N ARG A 178 -5.66 -24.74 -16.14
CA ARG A 178 -4.60 -23.94 -16.74
C ARG A 178 -4.29 -22.73 -15.86
N TRP A 179 -3.03 -22.34 -15.85
CA TRP A 179 -2.62 -21.06 -15.30
C TRP A 179 -3.37 -19.93 -16.02
N CYS A 180 -4.06 -19.06 -15.28
CA CYS A 180 -4.67 -17.85 -15.85
C CYS A 180 -3.60 -16.74 -15.89
N ALA A 181 -2.99 -16.58 -17.06
CA ALA A 181 -2.01 -15.53 -17.32
C ALA A 181 -2.64 -14.13 -17.22
N LEU A 182 -1.78 -13.11 -17.19
CA LEU A 182 -2.17 -11.71 -17.28
C LEU A 182 -3.04 -11.47 -18.51
N ASP A 183 -4.14 -10.74 -18.34
CA ASP A 183 -5.08 -10.39 -19.42
C ASP A 183 -4.92 -8.92 -19.83
N PRO A 184 -4.23 -8.61 -20.95
CA PRO A 184 -3.99 -7.24 -21.39
C PRO A 184 -5.27 -6.45 -21.71
N ALA A 185 -6.40 -7.13 -21.93
CA ALA A 185 -7.70 -6.47 -22.15
C ALA A 185 -8.32 -5.95 -20.84
N ARG A 186 -7.89 -6.46 -19.68
CA ARG A 186 -8.46 -6.14 -18.36
C ARG A 186 -7.47 -5.45 -17.42
N GLU A 187 -6.18 -5.75 -17.53
CA GLU A 187 -5.15 -5.25 -16.65
C GLU A 187 -3.85 -4.89 -17.40
N PRO A 188 -3.12 -3.85 -16.97
CA PRO A 188 -1.80 -3.54 -17.50
C PRO A 188 -0.74 -4.55 -16.99
N PRO A 189 0.51 -4.49 -17.47
CA PRO A 189 1.64 -5.19 -16.84
C PRO A 189 1.69 -4.94 -15.32
N LEU A 190 2.18 -5.94 -14.57
CA LEU A 190 2.30 -5.84 -13.11
C LEU A 190 3.16 -4.63 -12.70
N PRO A 191 2.88 -4.02 -11.55
CA PRO A 191 3.55 -2.79 -11.11
C PRO A 191 4.98 -3.01 -10.58
N LEU A 192 5.56 -4.19 -10.81
CA LEU A 192 6.88 -4.60 -10.36
C LEU A 192 7.57 -5.45 -11.42
N ASP A 193 8.90 -5.44 -11.37
CA ASP A 193 9.75 -6.34 -12.13
C ASP A 193 10.09 -7.56 -11.26
N ASP A 194 9.48 -8.71 -11.61
CA ASP A 194 9.69 -10.02 -11.00
C ASP A 194 10.45 -10.98 -11.92
N THR A 195 11.12 -10.47 -12.95
CA THR A 195 11.79 -11.31 -13.97
C THR A 195 12.95 -12.15 -13.42
N ASP A 196 13.53 -11.76 -12.28
CA ASP A 196 14.56 -12.51 -11.56
C ASP A 196 14.00 -13.53 -10.54
N GLY A 197 12.68 -13.70 -10.50
CA GLY A 197 11.98 -14.57 -9.56
C GLY A 197 11.76 -13.95 -8.18
N GLY A 198 12.16 -12.70 -7.94
CA GLY A 198 11.71 -11.90 -6.79
C GLY A 198 12.36 -12.24 -5.45
N CYS A 199 13.53 -12.89 -5.44
CA CYS A 199 14.27 -13.14 -4.20
C CYS A 199 14.88 -11.84 -3.67
N ASP A 200 14.45 -11.42 -2.48
CA ASP A 200 14.92 -10.18 -1.86
C ASP A 200 16.11 -10.38 -0.90
N ASP A 201 16.50 -11.63 -0.61
CA ASP A 201 17.68 -11.94 0.21
C ASP A 201 18.99 -11.39 -0.40
N ASP A 202 19.95 -11.05 0.46
CA ASP A 202 21.31 -10.66 0.09
C ASP A 202 22.36 -11.50 0.85
N PRO A 203 23.23 -12.27 0.16
CA PRO A 203 23.18 -12.54 -1.28
C PRO A 203 21.89 -13.30 -1.69
N PRO A 204 21.47 -13.22 -2.97
CA PRO A 204 20.25 -13.87 -3.44
C PRO A 204 20.33 -15.40 -3.32
N CYS A 205 19.23 -16.01 -2.88
CA CYS A 205 19.14 -17.47 -2.76
C CYS A 205 19.20 -18.14 -4.15
N PRO A 206 19.90 -19.28 -4.29
CA PRO A 206 19.96 -19.99 -5.57
C PRO A 206 18.58 -20.57 -5.92
N GLN A 207 18.11 -20.28 -7.14
CA GLN A 207 16.89 -20.92 -7.65
C GLN A 207 17.14 -22.43 -7.86
N PRO A 208 16.15 -23.28 -7.55
CA PRO A 208 16.29 -24.71 -7.74
C PRO A 208 16.31 -25.06 -9.23
N GLN A 209 17.22 -25.95 -9.61
CA GLN A 209 17.35 -26.48 -10.99
C GLN A 209 16.45 -27.70 -11.24
N GLY A 210 15.67 -28.12 -10.23
CA GLY A 210 14.81 -29.30 -10.27
C GLY A 210 13.54 -29.08 -9.45
N ALA A 211 13.18 -30.08 -8.63
CA ALA A 211 12.01 -29.96 -7.77
C ALA A 211 12.15 -28.79 -6.79
N TYR A 212 11.06 -28.05 -6.61
CA TYR A 212 10.98 -27.01 -5.60
C TYR A 212 10.97 -27.61 -4.18
N PRO A 213 11.39 -26.85 -3.15
CA PRO A 213 11.63 -27.41 -1.82
C PRO A 213 10.37 -27.59 -0.97
N TRP A 214 9.22 -26.99 -1.35
CA TRP A 214 7.96 -27.19 -0.65
C TRP A 214 7.49 -28.63 -0.77
N ARG A 215 6.93 -29.16 0.32
CA ARG A 215 6.40 -30.54 0.35
C ARG A 215 4.95 -30.60 0.77
N ARG A 216 4.46 -29.56 1.45
CA ARG A 216 3.10 -29.47 2.00
C ARG A 216 2.78 -28.02 2.38
N GLN A 217 1.61 -27.82 2.98
CA GLN A 217 1.22 -26.57 3.61
C GLN A 217 2.01 -26.37 4.90
N HIS A 218 2.27 -25.12 5.26
CA HIS A 218 2.91 -24.75 6.51
C HIS A 218 2.15 -25.35 7.70
N PRO A 219 2.81 -26.06 8.63
CA PRO A 219 2.14 -26.82 9.69
C PRO A 219 1.36 -25.95 10.68
N ALA A 220 1.69 -24.66 10.79
CA ALA A 220 0.92 -23.72 11.62
C ALA A 220 -0.46 -23.36 11.03
N VAL A 221 -0.71 -23.65 9.75
CA VAL A 221 -2.02 -23.50 9.10
C VAL A 221 -2.74 -24.84 9.16
N GLU A 222 -3.64 -24.98 10.12
CA GLU A 222 -4.35 -26.23 10.40
C GLU A 222 -5.38 -26.55 9.30
N ILE A 223 -5.42 -27.83 8.89
CA ILE A 223 -6.43 -28.38 8.00
C ILE A 223 -7.39 -29.21 8.87
N ALA A 224 -8.57 -28.67 9.14
CA ALA A 224 -9.57 -29.30 9.99
C ALA A 224 -10.28 -30.47 9.26
N PRO A 225 -10.95 -31.38 10.00
CA PRO A 225 -11.70 -32.49 9.39
C PRO A 225 -12.81 -32.07 8.43
N ALA A 226 -13.33 -30.84 8.53
CA ALA A 226 -14.38 -30.30 7.66
C ALA A 226 -13.85 -29.61 6.39
N ASP A 227 -12.54 -29.40 6.28
CA ASP A 227 -11.94 -28.60 5.21
C ASP A 227 -11.71 -29.40 3.94
N TRP A 228 -11.26 -28.72 2.89
CA TRP A 228 -11.02 -29.31 1.58
C TRP A 228 -9.58 -29.05 1.15
N VAL A 229 -8.97 -30.01 0.46
CA VAL A 229 -7.60 -29.88 -0.05
C VAL A 229 -7.58 -30.18 -1.55
N SER A 230 -7.16 -29.22 -2.36
CA SER A 230 -6.88 -29.42 -3.77
C SER A 230 -6.10 -28.24 -4.34
N ASP A 231 -5.29 -28.46 -5.37
CA ASP A 231 -4.66 -27.41 -6.18
C ASP A 231 -5.16 -27.38 -7.64
N ARG A 232 -6.34 -27.95 -7.89
CA ARG A 232 -6.93 -28.07 -9.21
C ARG A 232 -8.15 -27.18 -9.31
N GLY A 233 -8.22 -26.40 -10.38
CA GLY A 233 -9.32 -25.47 -10.61
C GLY A 233 -10.65 -26.17 -10.87
N ASP A 234 -10.67 -27.34 -11.52
CA ASP A 234 -11.90 -28.10 -11.70
C ASP A 234 -12.47 -28.64 -10.38
N GLU A 235 -11.64 -29.32 -9.58
CA GLU A 235 -12.06 -29.83 -8.27
C GLU A 235 -12.54 -28.70 -7.35
N ILE A 236 -11.80 -27.59 -7.29
CA ILE A 236 -12.20 -26.44 -6.47
C ILE A 236 -13.52 -25.87 -6.95
N ARG A 237 -13.74 -25.69 -8.26
CA ARG A 237 -15.02 -25.19 -8.78
C ARG A 237 -16.18 -26.16 -8.55
N ALA A 238 -15.93 -27.46 -8.61
CA ALA A 238 -16.92 -28.48 -8.26
C ALA A 238 -17.37 -28.34 -6.79
N VAL A 239 -16.40 -28.23 -5.87
CA VAL A 239 -16.66 -28.04 -4.43
C VAL A 239 -17.46 -26.77 -4.19
N LEU A 240 -17.03 -25.64 -4.75
CA LEU A 240 -17.73 -24.36 -4.60
C LEU A 240 -19.17 -24.42 -5.12
N ALA A 241 -19.39 -25.04 -6.29
CA ALA A 241 -20.70 -25.18 -6.88
C ALA A 241 -21.62 -26.11 -6.06
N GLN A 242 -21.11 -27.25 -5.60
CA GLN A 242 -21.84 -28.20 -4.76
C GLN A 242 -22.26 -27.57 -3.43
N ALA A 243 -21.38 -26.76 -2.82
CA ALA A 243 -21.65 -26.07 -1.58
C ALA A 243 -22.48 -24.78 -1.73
N GLY A 244 -22.85 -24.39 -2.95
CA GLY A 244 -23.65 -23.18 -3.20
C GLY A 244 -22.92 -21.88 -2.85
N ILE A 245 -21.59 -21.88 -2.95
CA ILE A 245 -20.73 -20.73 -2.65
C ILE A 245 -20.86 -19.68 -3.75
N GLU A 246 -21.07 -18.43 -3.35
CA GLU A 246 -21.08 -17.26 -4.23
C GLU A 246 -19.89 -16.34 -4.00
N HIS A 247 -19.40 -16.30 -2.76
CA HIS A 247 -18.38 -15.37 -2.32
C HIS A 247 -17.11 -16.10 -1.95
N VAL A 248 -15.95 -15.56 -2.34
CA VAL A 248 -14.66 -16.18 -2.05
C VAL A 248 -13.69 -15.15 -1.49
N LEU A 249 -13.23 -15.40 -0.26
CA LEU A 249 -12.09 -14.71 0.35
C LEU A 249 -10.82 -15.45 -0.07
N VAL A 250 -9.91 -14.77 -0.75
CA VAL A 250 -8.62 -15.33 -1.16
C VAL A 250 -7.52 -14.73 -0.30
N LEU A 251 -6.67 -15.60 0.25
CA LEU A 251 -5.45 -15.23 0.99
C LEU A 251 -4.33 -16.17 0.57
N GLY A 252 -3.09 -15.85 0.93
CA GLY A 252 -1.94 -16.67 0.56
C GLY A 252 -0.83 -15.87 -0.11
N VAL A 253 0.20 -16.55 -0.61
CA VAL A 253 1.48 -15.92 -0.94
C VAL A 253 1.74 -15.84 -2.43
N HIS A 254 2.67 -14.96 -2.78
CA HIS A 254 3.05 -14.59 -4.14
C HIS A 254 1.87 -13.94 -4.88
N ALA A 255 1.41 -12.80 -4.36
CA ALA A 255 0.28 -12.02 -4.87
C ALA A 255 0.38 -11.74 -6.37
N ASN A 256 1.59 -11.45 -6.85
CA ASN A 256 1.92 -11.19 -8.26
C ASN A 256 1.82 -12.44 -9.16
N MET A 257 1.88 -13.64 -8.58
CA MET A 257 1.92 -14.90 -9.31
C MET A 257 0.76 -15.80 -8.89
N CYS A 258 0.86 -16.47 -7.74
CA CYS A 258 -0.01 -17.59 -7.39
C CYS A 258 -1.44 -17.15 -7.07
N VAL A 259 -1.58 -16.12 -6.22
CA VAL A 259 -2.89 -15.55 -5.83
C VAL A 259 -3.64 -14.93 -7.02
N LEU A 260 -2.92 -14.46 -8.04
CA LEU A 260 -3.53 -13.98 -9.28
C LEU A 260 -3.80 -15.12 -10.26
N GLY A 261 -2.80 -15.97 -10.52
CA GLY A 261 -2.72 -16.80 -11.72
C GLY A 261 -2.98 -18.29 -11.55
N ARG A 262 -2.99 -18.85 -10.33
CA ARG A 262 -3.36 -20.26 -10.14
C ARG A 262 -4.80 -20.51 -10.61
N PRO A 263 -5.14 -21.72 -11.11
CA PRO A 263 -6.45 -22.03 -11.68
C PRO A 263 -7.63 -21.96 -10.71
N PHE A 264 -7.33 -21.77 -9.42
CA PHE A 264 -8.28 -21.64 -8.32
C PHE A 264 -8.17 -20.28 -7.61
N ALA A 265 -7.46 -19.32 -8.21
CA ALA A 265 -7.17 -18.03 -7.60
C ALA A 265 -7.91 -16.88 -8.30
N ILE A 266 -7.55 -15.63 -8.01
CA ILE A 266 -8.38 -14.44 -8.30
C ILE A 266 -8.85 -14.39 -9.76
N ARG A 267 -7.95 -14.54 -10.73
CA ARG A 267 -8.32 -14.42 -12.16
C ARG A 267 -9.32 -15.49 -12.57
N ALA A 268 -9.07 -16.74 -12.18
CA ALA A 268 -9.92 -17.87 -12.51
C ALA A 268 -11.30 -17.78 -11.84
N LEU A 269 -11.34 -17.42 -10.55
CA LEU A 269 -12.58 -17.32 -9.79
C LEU A 269 -13.44 -16.13 -10.24
N ALA A 270 -12.81 -14.96 -10.46
CA ALA A 270 -13.52 -13.80 -10.97
C ALA A 270 -14.01 -14.01 -12.41
N GLY A 271 -13.22 -14.69 -13.25
CA GLY A 271 -13.63 -15.11 -14.60
C GLY A 271 -14.80 -16.09 -14.60
N ALA A 272 -14.91 -16.93 -13.57
CA ALA A 272 -16.05 -17.82 -13.34
C ALA A 272 -17.30 -17.11 -12.77
N GLY A 273 -17.23 -15.79 -12.50
CA GLY A 273 -18.36 -14.99 -12.03
C GLY A 273 -18.58 -15.00 -10.52
N LEU A 274 -17.66 -15.55 -9.74
CA LEU A 274 -17.71 -15.50 -8.27
C LEU A 274 -17.38 -14.09 -7.76
N GLN A 275 -17.96 -13.72 -6.62
CA GLN A 275 -17.58 -12.48 -5.95
C GLN A 275 -16.32 -12.73 -5.12
N VAL A 276 -15.19 -12.29 -5.65
CA VAL A 276 -13.88 -12.48 -5.01
C VAL A 276 -13.53 -11.26 -4.18
N VAL A 277 -12.86 -11.49 -3.04
CA VAL A 277 -12.22 -10.47 -2.20
C VAL A 277 -10.85 -10.97 -1.79
N LEU A 278 -9.82 -10.14 -1.89
CA LEU A 278 -8.48 -10.41 -1.37
C LEU A 278 -8.39 -10.05 0.13
N VAL A 279 -7.78 -10.87 0.97
CA VAL A 279 -7.41 -10.48 2.35
C VAL A 279 -6.00 -9.88 2.32
N ARG A 280 -5.89 -8.55 2.18
CA ARG A 280 -4.67 -7.86 1.75
C ARG A 280 -3.52 -7.86 2.75
N ASP A 281 -3.79 -8.07 4.03
CA ASP A 281 -2.78 -8.19 5.09
C ASP A 281 -2.38 -9.66 5.33
N LEU A 282 -3.06 -10.62 4.68
CA LEU A 282 -2.70 -12.04 4.71
C LEU A 282 -2.18 -12.51 3.34
N THR A 283 -1.36 -11.65 2.72
CA THR A 283 -0.66 -11.95 1.47
C THR A 283 0.77 -11.44 1.48
N ASP A 284 1.58 -12.00 0.59
CA ASP A 284 2.99 -11.66 0.36
C ASP A 284 3.26 -11.68 -1.15
N THR A 285 4.32 -11.01 -1.61
CA THR A 285 4.68 -10.93 -3.05
C THR A 285 6.09 -11.47 -3.27
N MET A 286 6.37 -12.10 -4.41
CA MET A 286 7.77 -12.35 -4.80
C MET A 286 8.32 -11.12 -5.52
N TYR A 287 9.10 -10.31 -4.82
CA TYR A 287 9.67 -9.08 -5.34
C TYR A 287 11.05 -8.80 -4.75
N ASN A 288 12.01 -8.55 -5.63
CA ASN A 288 13.35 -8.07 -5.30
C ASN A 288 13.33 -6.52 -5.25
N SER A 289 13.52 -5.95 -4.07
CA SER A 289 13.49 -4.49 -3.83
C SER A 289 14.58 -3.71 -4.59
N ARG A 290 15.60 -4.40 -5.13
CA ARG A 290 16.63 -3.83 -6.01
C ARG A 290 16.21 -3.74 -7.49
N ARG A 291 15.01 -4.23 -7.83
CA ARG A 291 14.40 -4.13 -9.16
C ARG A 291 13.31 -3.06 -9.18
N ARG A 292 12.92 -2.61 -10.37
CA ARG A 292 11.82 -1.66 -10.55
C ARG A 292 10.58 -2.14 -9.77
N PRO A 293 9.91 -1.27 -8.98
CA PRO A 293 10.05 0.19 -8.94
C PRO A 293 10.98 0.74 -7.84
N TYR A 294 11.91 -0.08 -7.34
CA TYR A 294 12.94 0.31 -6.36
C TYR A 294 12.36 0.76 -5.01
N VAL A 295 11.39 -0.01 -4.52
CA VAL A 295 10.73 0.21 -3.24
C VAL A 295 10.99 -0.96 -2.30
N SER A 296 10.74 -0.78 -1.00
CA SER A 296 10.82 -1.91 -0.06
C SER A 296 9.90 -3.05 -0.47
N HIS A 297 10.23 -4.28 -0.06
CA HIS A 297 9.41 -5.47 -0.32
C HIS A 297 7.92 -5.26 -0.01
N PHE A 298 7.62 -4.68 1.15
CA PHE A 298 6.25 -4.48 1.62
C PHE A 298 5.51 -3.41 0.82
N ALA A 299 6.19 -2.33 0.42
CA ALA A 299 5.64 -1.36 -0.52
C ALA A 299 5.36 -2.02 -1.89
N GLY A 300 6.24 -2.92 -2.35
CA GLY A 300 5.99 -3.71 -3.56
C GLY A 300 4.73 -4.57 -3.46
N THR A 301 4.48 -5.18 -2.30
CA THR A 301 3.23 -5.91 -2.03
C THR A 301 2.01 -4.99 -2.12
N ASP A 302 2.07 -3.80 -1.54
CA ASP A 302 0.96 -2.83 -1.63
C ASP A 302 0.65 -2.41 -3.07
N LEU A 303 1.67 -2.32 -3.94
CA LEU A 303 1.46 -2.03 -5.36
C LEU A 303 0.70 -3.15 -6.06
N VAL A 304 1.00 -4.41 -5.77
CA VAL A 304 0.25 -5.56 -6.30
C VAL A 304 -1.18 -5.57 -5.76
N VAL A 305 -1.36 -5.29 -4.48
CA VAL A 305 -2.70 -5.16 -3.88
C VAL A 305 -3.49 -4.06 -4.58
N ALA A 306 -2.88 -2.89 -4.82
CA ALA A 306 -3.53 -1.80 -5.53
C ALA A 306 -3.92 -2.17 -6.98
N HIS A 307 -3.07 -2.94 -7.65
CA HIS A 307 -3.36 -3.51 -8.97
C HIS A 307 -4.57 -4.45 -8.94
N ILE A 308 -4.60 -5.39 -7.97
CA ILE A 308 -5.72 -6.31 -7.77
C ILE A 308 -7.03 -5.54 -7.49
N GLU A 309 -6.98 -4.55 -6.60
CA GLU A 309 -8.12 -3.72 -6.20
C GLU A 309 -8.77 -2.98 -7.37
N ARG A 310 -7.95 -2.53 -8.32
CA ARG A 310 -8.43 -1.80 -9.49
C ARG A 310 -9.00 -2.74 -10.55
N HIS A 311 -8.29 -3.81 -10.88
CA HIS A 311 -8.56 -4.58 -12.09
C HIS A 311 -9.39 -5.85 -11.85
N TRP A 312 -9.31 -6.43 -10.65
CA TRP A 312 -9.86 -7.76 -10.39
C TRP A 312 -10.97 -7.76 -9.34
N CYS A 313 -10.66 -7.37 -8.12
CA CYS A 313 -11.57 -7.54 -6.99
C CYS A 313 -11.21 -6.60 -5.83
N PRO A 314 -12.18 -6.19 -4.99
CA PRO A 314 -11.87 -5.44 -3.78
C PRO A 314 -11.05 -6.27 -2.77
N SER A 315 -10.52 -5.61 -1.75
CA SER A 315 -9.76 -6.24 -0.68
C SER A 315 -10.29 -5.91 0.71
N ILE A 316 -10.05 -6.76 1.70
CA ILE A 316 -10.37 -6.58 3.12
C ILE A 316 -9.12 -6.83 3.97
N THR A 317 -9.19 -6.59 5.28
CA THR A 317 -8.13 -7.04 6.20
C THR A 317 -8.61 -8.19 7.09
N SER A 318 -7.66 -8.90 7.71
CA SER A 318 -7.95 -9.93 8.71
C SER A 318 -8.72 -9.40 9.92
N ALA A 319 -8.62 -8.10 10.20
CA ALA A 319 -9.34 -7.45 11.29
C ALA A 319 -10.87 -7.49 11.12
N ASP A 320 -11.39 -7.62 9.89
CA ASP A 320 -12.85 -7.73 9.68
C ASP A 320 -13.45 -9.00 10.32
N LEU A 321 -12.66 -10.07 10.44
CA LEU A 321 -13.10 -11.31 11.08
C LEU A 321 -12.53 -11.48 12.50
N LEU A 322 -11.34 -10.93 12.76
CA LEU A 322 -10.61 -11.17 14.00
C LEU A 322 -10.63 -9.98 14.97
N GLY A 323 -11.12 -8.83 14.55
CA GLY A 323 -10.96 -7.57 15.26
C GLY A 323 -9.50 -7.11 15.36
N GLY A 324 -9.31 -5.99 16.06
CA GLY A 324 -8.00 -5.38 16.30
C GLY A 324 -7.36 -4.80 15.04
N GLU A 325 -6.04 -4.79 15.01
CA GLU A 325 -5.27 -4.26 13.89
C GLU A 325 -5.03 -5.31 12.79
N PRO A 326 -4.90 -4.88 11.52
CA PRO A 326 -4.41 -5.72 10.43
C PRO A 326 -3.02 -6.31 10.74
N PHE A 327 -2.71 -7.46 10.15
CA PHE A 327 -1.39 -8.04 10.25
C PHE A 327 -0.33 -7.14 9.60
N ARG A 328 0.82 -7.04 10.26
CA ARG A 328 2.00 -6.32 9.75
C ARG A 328 3.23 -7.14 10.08
N PHE A 329 4.07 -7.38 9.08
CA PHE A 329 5.36 -8.04 9.28
C PHE A 329 6.26 -7.22 10.21
N ALA A 330 7.01 -7.89 11.09
CA ALA A 330 7.94 -7.25 12.02
C ALA A 330 9.06 -6.46 11.30
N ALA A 331 9.42 -6.89 10.09
CA ALA A 331 10.38 -6.22 9.22
C ALA A 331 9.78 -5.03 8.43
N ASP A 332 8.46 -4.83 8.44
CA ASP A 332 7.81 -3.68 7.79
C ASP A 332 8.00 -2.40 8.62
N ARG A 333 9.21 -1.83 8.51
CA ARG A 333 9.65 -0.60 9.19
C ARG A 333 9.73 0.58 8.21
N ARG A 334 8.62 0.85 7.53
CA ARG A 334 8.52 1.99 6.59
C ARG A 334 8.86 3.31 7.29
N PRO A 335 9.75 4.14 6.71
CA PRO A 335 10.19 5.38 7.34
C PRO A 335 9.06 6.41 7.47
N GLN A 336 9.03 7.12 8.59
CA GLN A 336 8.14 8.26 8.80
C GLN A 336 8.80 9.56 8.32
N VAL A 337 8.13 10.27 7.42
CA VAL A 337 8.54 11.58 6.90
C VAL A 337 7.60 12.64 7.46
N VAL A 338 8.13 13.54 8.29
CA VAL A 338 7.38 14.68 8.82
C VAL A 338 7.57 15.88 7.91
N LEU A 339 6.48 16.38 7.33
CA LEU A 339 6.44 17.65 6.60
C LEU A 339 6.07 18.77 7.60
N LEU A 340 7.04 19.60 7.98
CA LEU A 340 6.78 20.79 8.80
C LEU A 340 6.57 22.00 7.90
N ILE A 341 5.33 22.48 7.83
CA ILE A 341 4.89 23.51 6.89
C ILE A 341 4.33 24.72 7.64
N GLY A 342 4.95 25.88 7.47
CA GLY A 342 4.57 27.12 8.16
C GLY A 342 5.10 28.34 7.45
N GLU A 343 4.51 28.68 6.31
CA GLU A 343 4.91 29.81 5.50
C GLU A 343 3.74 30.33 4.64
N ASP A 344 3.74 31.64 4.38
CA ASP A 344 2.62 32.35 3.75
C ASP A 344 2.94 32.83 2.32
N GLU A 345 4.10 32.48 1.77
CA GLU A 345 4.66 33.10 0.55
C GLU A 345 4.56 32.18 -0.68
N TYR A 346 4.76 30.88 -0.49
CA TYR A 346 4.90 29.88 -1.54
C TYR A 346 3.85 28.77 -1.45
N HIS A 347 2.83 28.94 -0.61
CA HIS A 347 1.67 28.04 -0.48
C HIS A 347 2.06 26.55 -0.42
N THR A 348 3.15 26.23 0.28
CA THR A 348 3.70 24.89 0.37
C THR A 348 2.79 23.91 1.12
N ALA A 349 1.80 24.43 1.84
CA ALA A 349 0.69 23.66 2.42
C ALA A 349 -0.18 22.97 1.35
N GLU A 350 -0.14 23.42 0.10
CA GLU A 350 -0.82 22.77 -1.03
C GLU A 350 0.16 21.88 -1.82
N THR A 351 1.35 22.38 -2.13
CA THR A 351 2.28 21.71 -3.06
C THR A 351 3.01 20.53 -2.43
N LEU A 352 3.45 20.62 -1.16
CA LEU A 352 4.19 19.52 -0.52
C LEU A 352 3.30 18.30 -0.21
N PRO A 353 2.07 18.44 0.34
CA PRO A 353 1.21 17.28 0.52
C PRO A 353 0.85 16.60 -0.81
N ARG A 354 0.61 17.39 -1.87
CA ARG A 354 0.38 16.85 -3.21
C ARG A 354 1.60 16.09 -3.73
N PHE A 355 2.78 16.69 -3.69
CA PHE A 355 4.03 16.03 -4.06
C PHE A 355 4.26 14.75 -3.25
N ALA A 356 4.00 14.77 -1.95
CA ALA A 356 4.15 13.59 -1.10
C ALA A 356 3.19 12.47 -1.48
N ALA A 357 1.94 12.79 -1.84
CA ALA A 357 0.97 11.81 -2.32
C ALA A 357 1.38 11.19 -3.67
N GLU A 358 1.87 12.03 -4.61
CA GLU A 358 2.22 11.62 -5.96
C GLU A 358 3.58 10.90 -6.05
N GLU A 359 4.56 11.29 -5.22
CA GLU A 359 5.96 10.88 -5.37
C GLU A 359 6.50 10.08 -4.17
N LEU A 360 5.93 10.17 -2.97
CA LEU A 360 6.51 9.57 -1.77
C LEU A 360 5.68 8.43 -1.18
N ALA A 361 4.38 8.63 -0.99
CA ALA A 361 3.53 7.74 -0.20
C ALA A 361 3.51 6.31 -0.73
N TRP A 362 3.36 6.15 -2.06
CA TRP A 362 3.32 4.83 -2.68
C TRP A 362 4.66 4.08 -2.65
N ARG A 363 5.77 4.78 -2.37
CA ARG A 363 7.10 4.17 -2.16
C ARG A 363 7.27 3.57 -0.77
N GLY A 364 6.22 3.61 0.06
CA GLY A 364 6.23 3.11 1.43
C GLY A 364 6.87 4.10 2.40
N LEU A 365 6.68 5.40 2.18
CA LEU A 365 7.03 6.44 3.13
C LEU A 365 5.76 6.87 3.87
N GLU A 366 5.76 6.79 5.20
CA GLU A 366 4.63 7.21 6.04
C GLU A 366 4.68 8.73 6.20
N ILE A 367 3.77 9.45 5.56
CA ILE A 367 3.78 10.92 5.53
C ILE A 367 2.95 11.48 6.69
N VAL A 368 3.56 12.34 7.50
CA VAL A 368 2.89 13.10 8.56
C VAL A 368 3.06 14.58 8.27
N THR A 369 1.96 15.28 8.00
CA THR A 369 1.99 16.73 7.79
C THR A 369 1.68 17.46 9.08
N VAL A 370 2.57 18.36 9.49
CA VAL A 370 2.39 19.25 10.64
C VAL A 370 2.39 20.68 10.12
N THR A 371 1.25 21.36 10.26
CA THR A 371 1.09 22.76 9.86
C THR A 371 0.93 23.67 11.07
N GLU A 372 1.11 24.97 10.85
CA GLU A 372 0.79 25.97 11.86
C GLU A 372 -0.69 25.92 12.27
N ALA A 373 -0.96 26.21 13.54
CA ALA A 373 -2.31 26.29 14.06
C ALA A 373 -3.05 27.52 13.48
N PRO A 374 -4.36 27.42 13.20
CA PRO A 374 -5.14 28.55 12.71
C PRO A 374 -4.96 29.80 13.60
N ALA A 375 -4.67 30.94 12.96
CA ALA A 375 -4.41 32.23 13.62
C ALA A 375 -3.22 32.27 14.60
N ARG A 376 -2.41 31.21 14.67
CA ARG A 376 -1.25 31.10 15.56
C ARG A 376 -0.02 30.58 14.78
N LYS A 377 0.52 31.44 13.91
CA LYS A 377 1.63 31.13 12.96
C LYS A 377 2.89 30.50 13.56
N ASN A 378 3.09 30.66 14.88
CA ASN A 378 4.26 30.19 15.62
C ASN A 378 4.05 28.83 16.32
N TYR A 379 2.85 28.24 16.25
CA TYR A 379 2.49 27.05 17.02
C TYR A 379 2.17 25.89 16.07
N PHE A 380 2.80 24.73 16.29
CA PHE A 380 2.68 23.55 15.42
C PHE A 380 2.19 22.34 16.22
N PRO A 381 0.87 22.18 16.38
CA PRO A 381 0.29 21.13 17.20
C PRO A 381 0.79 19.74 16.80
N GLY A 382 1.30 18.99 17.78
CA GLY A 382 1.78 17.62 17.57
C GLY A 382 3.21 17.51 17.01
N LEU A 383 3.91 18.61 16.71
CA LEU A 383 5.26 18.58 16.15
C LEU A 383 6.24 17.73 16.98
N ALA A 384 6.28 17.96 18.29
CA ALA A 384 7.20 17.25 19.18
C ALA A 384 6.92 15.73 19.24
N GLU A 385 5.66 15.30 19.13
CA GLU A 385 5.31 13.87 19.07
C GLU A 385 5.68 13.27 17.71
N ALA A 386 5.38 13.98 16.62
CA ALA A 386 5.74 13.53 15.28
C ALA A 386 7.27 13.32 15.16
N LEU A 387 8.09 14.26 15.65
CA LEU A 387 9.55 14.16 15.54
C LEU A 387 10.18 13.04 16.39
N ARG A 388 9.50 12.55 17.43
CA ARG A 388 9.99 11.37 18.17
C ARG A 388 10.06 10.14 17.27
N ARG A 389 9.06 9.97 16.41
CA ARG A 389 8.93 8.82 15.50
C ARG A 389 9.50 9.08 14.10
N ALA A 390 9.71 10.34 13.72
CA ALA A 390 10.22 10.71 12.41
C ALA A 390 11.57 10.06 12.10
N ASP A 391 11.72 9.57 10.87
CA ASP A 391 13.00 9.19 10.28
C ASP A 391 13.57 10.32 9.40
N LEU A 392 12.71 11.23 8.91
CA LEU A 392 13.10 12.42 8.16
C LEU A 392 12.20 13.61 8.52
N LEU A 393 12.80 14.79 8.62
CA LEU A 393 12.11 16.08 8.66
C LEU A 393 12.25 16.79 7.31
N VAL A 394 11.15 17.06 6.62
CA VAL A 394 11.08 17.98 5.48
C VAL A 394 10.57 19.32 5.99
N LEU A 395 11.38 20.36 5.85
CA LEU A 395 11.14 21.68 6.42
C LEU A 395 10.80 22.69 5.33
N SER A 396 9.61 23.30 5.43
CA SER A 396 9.18 24.48 4.67
C SER A 396 8.52 25.46 5.63
N THR A 397 9.34 26.25 6.31
CA THR A 397 8.88 27.18 7.34
C THR A 397 9.57 28.51 7.14
N ARG A 398 8.86 29.62 7.41
CA ARG A 398 9.36 30.97 7.17
C ARG A 398 9.21 31.84 8.41
N ARG A 399 10.35 32.27 8.97
CA ARG A 399 10.40 33.33 10.00
C ARG A 399 9.51 33.06 11.22
N ARG A 400 9.38 31.80 11.66
CA ARG A 400 8.60 31.41 12.84
C ARG A 400 9.50 31.30 14.06
N ALA A 401 9.04 31.81 15.20
CA ALA A 401 9.57 31.37 16.49
C ALA A 401 8.69 30.25 17.00
N LEU A 402 9.25 29.23 17.65
CA LEU A 402 8.47 28.09 18.13
C LEU A 402 8.39 28.08 19.66
N PRO A 403 7.36 27.46 20.25
CA PRO A 403 7.43 27.03 21.64
C PRO A 403 8.75 26.30 21.91
N PRO A 404 9.43 26.55 23.05
CA PRO A 404 10.74 25.94 23.33
C PRO A 404 10.76 24.42 23.13
N ALA A 405 9.75 23.71 23.62
CA ALA A 405 9.64 22.25 23.46
C ALA A 405 9.54 21.79 22.00
N GLU A 406 8.94 22.58 21.11
CA GLU A 406 8.85 22.27 19.68
C GLU A 406 10.21 22.48 18.98
N LEU A 407 10.90 23.58 19.27
CA LEU A 407 12.25 23.81 18.73
C LEU A 407 13.26 22.80 19.27
N ASP A 408 13.15 22.43 20.55
CA ASP A 408 13.99 21.41 21.18
C ASP A 408 13.76 20.03 20.55
N ALA A 409 12.54 19.71 20.11
CA ALA A 409 12.29 18.49 19.35
C ALA A 409 13.01 18.47 18.00
N VAL A 410 13.09 19.61 17.29
CA VAL A 410 13.89 19.74 16.06
C VAL A 410 15.38 19.56 16.36
N ARG A 411 15.88 20.16 17.45
CA ARG A 411 17.28 19.97 17.89
C ARG A 411 17.55 18.50 18.23
N ALA A 412 16.65 17.84 18.95
CA ALA A 412 16.78 16.44 19.35
C ALA A 412 16.79 15.49 18.13
N HIS A 413 15.95 15.75 17.13
CA HIS A 413 15.95 15.01 15.86
C HIS A 413 17.32 15.05 15.19
N LEU A 414 17.89 16.24 15.03
CA LEU A 414 19.21 16.41 14.42
C LEU A 414 20.34 15.84 15.30
N ALA A 415 20.28 16.02 16.62
CA ALA A 415 21.25 15.47 17.57
C ALA A 415 21.26 13.93 17.57
N ALA A 416 20.13 13.30 17.27
CA ALA A 416 20.03 11.85 17.09
C ALA A 416 20.70 11.36 15.78
N GLY A 417 21.11 12.27 14.89
CA GLY A 417 21.68 11.95 13.58
C GLY A 417 20.62 11.80 12.49
N LYS A 418 19.35 12.12 12.77
CA LYS A 418 18.26 11.96 11.80
C LYS A 418 18.31 13.06 10.72
N PRO A 419 18.06 12.72 9.45
CA PRO A 419 18.20 13.62 8.32
C PRO A 419 17.18 14.76 8.29
N LEU A 420 17.52 15.80 7.51
CA LEU A 420 16.63 16.93 7.21
C LEU A 420 16.71 17.32 5.73
N VAL A 421 15.55 17.60 5.14
CA VAL A 421 15.42 18.19 3.81
C VAL A 421 14.79 19.57 3.95
N GLY A 422 15.49 20.63 3.55
CA GLY A 422 14.97 21.99 3.57
C GLY A 422 14.66 22.50 2.17
N LEU A 423 13.56 23.25 2.01
CA LEU A 423 13.26 23.95 0.77
C LEU A 423 12.89 25.42 1.01
N ARG A 424 13.21 26.27 0.02
CA ARG A 424 12.93 27.71 0.00
C ARG A 424 13.24 28.40 1.34
N THR A 425 12.20 28.71 2.10
CA THR A 425 12.23 29.55 3.29
C THR A 425 12.87 28.86 4.48
N ALA A 426 13.15 27.55 4.39
CA ALA A 426 13.85 26.79 5.42
C ALA A 426 15.21 27.40 5.82
N SER A 427 15.89 28.09 4.90
CA SER A 427 17.11 28.89 5.17
C SER A 427 16.91 30.04 6.17
N HIS A 428 15.69 30.32 6.56
CA HIS A 428 15.38 31.31 7.57
C HIS A 428 14.11 30.93 8.34
N ALA A 429 13.92 29.63 8.54
CA ALA A 429 12.76 29.06 9.22
C ALA A 429 12.56 29.65 10.60
N PHE A 430 13.61 29.66 11.43
CA PHE A 430 13.50 29.98 12.86
C PHE A 430 14.01 31.38 13.22
N ALA A 431 13.95 32.32 12.27
CA ALA A 431 14.61 33.61 12.36
C ALA A 431 13.63 34.78 12.16
N PRO A 432 12.62 34.97 13.03
CA PRO A 432 11.68 36.09 12.94
C PRO A 432 12.38 37.45 12.93
N ARG A 433 11.72 38.48 12.40
CA ARG A 433 12.31 39.84 12.25
C ARG A 433 11.32 40.93 12.68
N GLY A 434 11.85 42.10 13.01
CA GLY A 434 11.06 43.28 13.37
C GLY A 434 10.06 43.01 14.50
N ALA A 435 8.85 43.56 14.35
CA ALA A 435 7.77 43.41 15.33
C ALA A 435 7.43 41.94 15.64
N ASP A 436 7.52 41.02 14.66
CA ASP A 436 7.28 39.60 14.88
C ASP A 436 8.28 38.98 15.88
N ARG A 437 9.55 39.40 15.82
CA ARG A 437 10.59 38.93 16.73
C ARG A 437 10.36 39.44 18.15
N GLU A 438 9.98 40.71 18.28
CA GLU A 438 9.65 41.33 19.58
C GLU A 438 8.46 40.63 20.22
N GLN A 439 7.40 40.39 19.45
CA GLN A 439 6.22 39.65 19.91
C GLN A 439 6.57 38.21 20.31
N ALA A 440 7.39 37.52 19.51
CA ALA A 440 7.82 36.16 19.82
C ALA A 440 8.59 36.09 21.15
N ARG A 441 9.52 37.03 21.37
CA ARG A 441 10.29 37.13 22.62
C ARG A 441 9.40 37.44 23.82
N ALA A 442 8.46 38.38 23.66
CA ALA A 442 7.48 38.71 24.71
C ALA A 442 6.60 37.50 25.08
N ALA A 443 6.32 36.63 24.10
CA ALA A 443 5.57 35.39 24.29
C ALA A 443 6.43 34.20 24.79
N GLY A 444 7.72 34.40 25.08
CA GLY A 444 8.63 33.34 25.55
C GLY A 444 8.94 32.27 24.50
N LEU A 445 8.80 32.58 23.22
CA LEU A 445 9.10 31.66 22.12
C LEU A 445 10.59 31.63 21.82
N ALA A 446 11.07 30.48 21.34
CA ALA A 446 12.45 30.24 20.99
C ALA A 446 12.73 30.53 19.50
N GLU A 447 13.90 31.10 19.23
CA GLU A 447 14.42 31.36 17.89
C GLU A 447 15.72 30.58 17.65
N TRP A 448 16.06 30.37 16.38
CA TRP A 448 17.36 29.83 15.96
C TRP A 448 17.85 30.56 14.70
N PRO A 449 18.31 31.82 14.85
CA PRO A 449 18.74 32.64 13.71
C PRO A 449 19.89 32.04 12.90
N GLU A 450 20.78 31.29 13.55
CA GLU A 450 21.96 30.67 12.95
C GLU A 450 21.67 29.30 12.30
N PHE A 451 20.40 28.87 12.25
CA PHE A 451 20.00 27.54 11.75
C PHE A 451 20.55 27.24 10.35
N ASP A 452 20.53 28.22 9.43
CA ASP A 452 21.01 28.04 8.06
C ASP A 452 22.51 27.74 8.01
N ALA A 453 23.32 28.60 8.63
CA ALA A 453 24.76 28.42 8.68
C ALA A 453 25.16 27.15 9.46
N GLN A 454 24.49 26.88 10.59
CA GLN A 454 24.84 25.76 11.45
C GLN A 454 24.38 24.41 10.90
N VAL A 455 23.15 24.31 10.39
CA VAL A 455 22.49 23.05 10.03
C VAL A 455 22.50 22.83 8.52
N LEU A 456 21.99 23.79 7.74
CA LEU A 456 21.90 23.65 6.29
C LEU A 456 23.25 23.84 5.59
N GLY A 457 24.17 24.58 6.22
CA GLY A 457 25.46 24.98 5.62
C GLY A 457 25.31 26.05 4.54
N GLY A 458 24.17 26.75 4.53
CA GLY A 458 23.91 27.90 3.68
C GLY A 458 24.38 29.21 4.31
N ASN A 459 24.24 30.29 3.55
CA ASN A 459 24.48 31.64 4.02
C ASN A 459 23.45 32.60 3.41
N TYR A 460 22.18 32.43 3.77
CA TYR A 460 21.08 33.20 3.21
C TYR A 460 21.17 34.69 3.58
N GLN A 461 21.37 35.52 2.57
CA GLN A 461 21.47 36.98 2.70
C GLN A 461 20.32 37.72 2.00
N GLY A 462 19.23 37.04 1.66
CA GLY A 462 18.12 37.60 0.89
C GLY A 462 18.10 37.08 -0.55
N HIS A 463 17.47 37.83 -1.45
CA HIS A 463 17.26 37.42 -2.84
C HIS A 463 17.38 38.60 -3.81
N HIS A 464 17.56 38.31 -5.10
CA HIS A 464 17.72 39.31 -6.17
C HIS A 464 16.39 39.93 -6.67
N GLY A 465 15.33 39.92 -5.84
CA GLY A 465 14.00 40.42 -6.25
C GLY A 465 13.26 39.51 -7.23
N THR A 466 12.20 40.02 -7.85
CA THR A 466 11.37 39.29 -8.83
C THR A 466 12.00 39.32 -10.22
N GLY A 467 12.07 38.16 -10.86
CA GLY A 467 12.67 37.99 -12.19
C GLY A 467 14.21 38.08 -12.18
N PRO A 468 14.86 37.83 -13.33
CA PRO A 468 14.41 36.96 -14.42
C PRO A 468 14.39 35.47 -13.98
N LEU A 469 13.94 34.57 -14.87
CA LEU A 469 13.98 33.13 -14.59
C LEU A 469 15.41 32.67 -14.35
N THR A 470 15.59 31.81 -13.36
CA THR A 470 16.91 31.30 -12.98
C THR A 470 17.30 30.17 -13.90
N ARG A 471 18.39 30.34 -14.66
CA ARG A 471 18.99 29.24 -15.42
C ARG A 471 19.74 28.32 -14.46
N LEU A 472 19.54 27.02 -14.62
CA LEU A 472 20.14 26.01 -13.75
C LEU A 472 21.28 25.31 -14.47
N ARG A 473 22.36 25.04 -13.74
CA ARG A 473 23.44 24.17 -14.19
C ARG A 473 23.99 23.32 -13.06
N VAL A 474 24.57 22.18 -13.42
CA VAL A 474 25.28 21.32 -12.47
C VAL A 474 26.49 22.07 -11.92
N ALA A 475 26.70 21.99 -10.61
CA ALA A 475 27.89 22.52 -9.97
C ALA A 475 29.12 21.68 -10.39
N PRO A 476 30.28 22.30 -10.66
CA PRO A 476 31.48 21.56 -11.07
C PRO A 476 31.82 20.43 -10.09
N GLY A 477 31.99 19.20 -10.60
CA GLY A 477 32.33 18.01 -9.81
C GLY A 477 31.13 17.28 -9.20
N ALA A 478 29.91 17.78 -9.37
CA ALA A 478 28.69 17.15 -8.85
C ALA A 478 27.99 16.22 -9.86
N GLU A 479 28.52 16.07 -11.08
CA GLU A 479 27.85 15.41 -12.22
C GLU A 479 27.45 13.96 -11.93
N SER A 480 28.20 13.27 -11.07
CA SER A 480 27.97 11.88 -10.67
C SER A 480 27.24 11.73 -9.34
N HIS A 481 26.86 12.83 -8.69
CA HIS A 481 26.22 12.77 -7.37
C HIS A 481 24.82 12.13 -7.47
N LEU A 482 24.52 11.18 -6.59
CA LEU A 482 23.28 10.38 -6.63
C LEU A 482 21.99 11.22 -6.62
N VAL A 483 22.01 12.38 -5.95
CA VAL A 483 20.86 13.31 -5.94
C VAL A 483 20.51 13.83 -7.34
N LEU A 484 21.46 13.84 -8.28
CA LEU A 484 21.23 14.27 -9.67
C LEU A 484 20.84 13.11 -10.60
N ALA A 485 20.69 11.88 -10.09
CA ALA A 485 20.31 10.72 -10.91
C ALA A 485 18.96 10.92 -11.62
N GLY A 486 19.00 11.02 -12.95
CA GLY A 486 17.82 11.27 -13.79
C GLY A 486 17.31 12.72 -13.75
N VAL A 487 18.10 13.66 -13.24
CA VAL A 487 17.75 15.09 -13.25
C VAL A 487 18.46 15.79 -14.41
N GLU A 488 17.73 16.11 -15.47
CA GLU A 488 18.24 16.92 -16.58
C GLU A 488 18.23 18.41 -16.21
N VAL A 489 19.16 18.82 -15.32
CA VAL A 489 19.20 20.16 -14.68
C VAL A 489 19.03 21.33 -15.67
N ALA A 490 19.67 21.26 -16.85
CA ALA A 490 19.64 22.34 -17.84
C ALA A 490 18.32 22.45 -18.63
N ARG A 491 17.39 21.50 -18.49
CA ARG A 491 16.13 21.46 -19.26
C ARG A 491 14.95 22.15 -18.58
N TRP A 492 15.16 22.71 -17.40
CA TRP A 492 14.14 23.42 -16.65
C TRP A 492 14.73 24.65 -15.95
N LEU A 493 13.86 25.55 -15.51
CA LEU A 493 14.26 26.84 -14.95
C LEU A 493 13.79 26.95 -13.51
N GLY A 494 14.53 27.67 -12.67
CA GLY A 494 14.02 28.10 -11.38
C GLY A 494 13.03 29.24 -11.59
N LEU A 495 11.78 29.04 -11.16
CA LEU A 495 10.68 29.98 -11.40
C LEU A 495 10.48 30.98 -10.25
N GLY A 496 11.16 30.76 -9.12
CA GLY A 496 11.24 31.72 -8.01
C GLY A 496 12.44 32.66 -8.07
N SER A 497 12.47 33.66 -7.19
CA SER A 497 13.63 34.54 -6.99
C SER A 497 14.90 33.76 -6.65
N LEU A 498 16.03 34.16 -7.25
CA LEU A 498 17.36 33.65 -6.93
C LEU A 498 17.81 34.13 -5.53
N TYR A 499 18.12 33.18 -4.65
CA TYR A 499 18.58 33.46 -3.29
C TYR A 499 20.10 33.66 -3.27
N ARG A 500 20.55 34.66 -2.51
CA ARG A 500 21.96 34.90 -2.21
C ARG A 500 22.38 33.96 -1.09
N SER A 501 23.09 32.89 -1.43
CA SER A 501 23.41 31.80 -0.50
C SER A 501 24.92 31.56 -0.34
N SER A 502 25.74 32.25 -1.12
CA SER A 502 27.19 32.11 -1.11
C SER A 502 27.88 32.94 0.00
N PRO A 503 29.07 32.51 0.47
CA PRO A 503 29.62 31.16 0.29
C PRO A 503 28.85 30.12 1.12
N LEU A 504 28.85 28.87 0.66
CA LEU A 504 28.41 27.74 1.50
C LEU A 504 29.48 27.41 2.56
N ALA A 505 29.07 26.69 3.60
CA ALA A 505 30.00 26.09 4.55
C ALA A 505 30.98 25.15 3.84
N ALA A 506 32.21 25.03 4.35
CA ALA A 506 33.27 24.23 3.71
C ALA A 506 32.89 22.74 3.56
N GLU A 507 32.06 22.21 4.46
CA GLU A 507 31.58 20.83 4.44
C GLU A 507 30.31 20.63 3.60
N ALA A 508 29.80 21.68 2.97
CA ALA A 508 28.66 21.62 2.07
C ALA A 508 29.10 21.48 0.61
N THR A 509 28.47 20.57 -0.11
CA THR A 509 28.73 20.31 -1.52
C THR A 509 27.60 20.85 -2.36
N ALA A 510 27.87 21.92 -3.10
CA ALA A 510 26.95 22.44 -4.10
C ALA A 510 26.69 21.37 -5.18
N LEU A 511 25.42 21.19 -5.54
CA LEU A 511 24.99 20.26 -6.59
C LEU A 511 24.45 21.01 -7.81
N VAL A 512 23.69 22.07 -7.58
CA VAL A 512 23.08 22.88 -8.63
C VAL A 512 23.36 24.35 -8.35
N LEU A 513 23.74 25.08 -9.40
CA LEU A 513 23.92 26.52 -9.40
C LEU A 513 22.80 27.18 -10.22
N GLY A 514 22.34 28.33 -9.75
CA GLY A 514 21.36 29.18 -10.39
C GLY A 514 22.00 30.48 -10.88
N GLU A 515 21.62 30.91 -12.07
CA GLU A 515 22.18 32.09 -12.73
C GLU A 515 21.08 33.00 -13.29
N ILE A 516 21.24 34.30 -13.07
CA ILE A 516 20.46 35.36 -13.69
C ILE A 516 21.40 36.41 -14.30
N PRO A 517 21.00 37.07 -15.41
CA PRO A 517 21.77 38.15 -16.02
C PRO A 517 22.30 39.19 -15.03
N GLY A 518 23.60 39.50 -15.15
CA GLY A 518 24.23 40.58 -14.38
C GLY A 518 24.48 40.27 -12.90
N GLN A 519 24.25 39.05 -12.44
CA GLN A 519 24.53 38.63 -11.07
C GLN A 519 25.48 37.42 -11.03
N PRO A 520 26.23 37.23 -9.93
CA PRO A 520 26.99 36.01 -9.70
C PRO A 520 26.09 34.77 -9.66
N ALA A 521 26.63 33.62 -10.05
CA ALA A 521 25.96 32.34 -9.86
C ALA A 521 25.83 32.03 -8.36
N GLU A 522 24.67 31.52 -7.95
CA GLU A 522 24.40 31.16 -6.56
C GLU A 522 24.07 29.66 -6.44
N PRO A 523 24.51 28.96 -5.38
CA PRO A 523 24.05 27.61 -5.08
C PRO A 523 22.54 27.59 -4.83
N VAL A 524 21.85 26.69 -5.54
CA VAL A 524 20.39 26.51 -5.39
C VAL A 524 19.99 25.11 -4.94
N ALA A 525 20.92 24.15 -4.96
CA ALA A 525 20.76 22.88 -4.26
C ALA A 525 22.12 22.37 -3.79
N TRP A 526 22.19 21.84 -2.56
CA TRP A 526 23.41 21.29 -1.99
C TRP A 526 23.12 20.23 -0.92
N VAL A 527 24.15 19.47 -0.58
CA VAL A 527 24.12 18.49 0.50
C VAL A 527 25.21 18.76 1.51
N ARG A 528 25.04 18.27 2.75
CA ARG A 528 26.11 18.19 3.74
C ARG A 528 25.84 17.12 4.79
N ARG A 529 26.85 16.89 5.64
CA ARG A 529 26.71 16.13 6.89
C ARG A 529 26.71 17.10 8.08
N TYR A 530 25.74 16.92 8.99
CA TYR A 530 25.59 17.78 10.17
C TYR A 530 25.83 17.01 11.47
N GLY A 531 26.58 17.64 12.37
CA GLY A 531 26.78 17.17 13.75
C GLY A 531 27.67 15.91 13.87
N PRO A 532 27.92 15.48 15.11
CA PRO A 532 28.82 14.35 15.40
C PRO A 532 28.27 13.02 14.85
N ARG A 533 26.95 12.89 14.72
CA ARG A 533 26.29 11.70 14.15
C ARG A 533 26.09 11.76 12.64
N GLN A 534 26.64 12.78 11.97
CA GLN A 534 26.69 12.90 10.50
C GLN A 534 25.31 12.79 9.83
N ALA A 535 24.32 13.51 10.37
CA ALA A 535 22.98 13.61 9.79
C ALA A 535 23.06 14.07 8.33
N ARG A 536 22.35 13.40 7.41
CA ARG A 536 22.27 13.80 6.01
C ARG A 536 21.36 15.01 5.86
N ILE A 537 21.90 16.10 5.34
CA ILE A 537 21.15 17.33 5.07
C ILE A 537 21.14 17.57 3.57
N PHE A 538 19.96 17.73 3.00
CA PHE A 538 19.77 18.23 1.64
C PHE A 538 18.98 19.53 1.71
N TYR A 539 19.42 20.55 0.99
CA TYR A 539 18.69 21.80 0.89
C TYR A 539 18.58 22.24 -0.56
N THR A 540 17.44 22.84 -0.91
CA THR A 540 17.29 23.59 -2.15
C THR A 540 16.59 24.93 -1.94
N SER A 541 17.10 25.99 -2.56
CA SER A 541 16.42 27.30 -2.59
C SER A 541 15.32 27.37 -3.67
N LEU A 542 15.10 26.27 -4.40
CA LEU A 542 13.98 26.07 -5.32
C LEU A 542 12.76 25.53 -4.55
N GLY A 543 11.59 25.51 -5.19
CA GLY A 543 10.31 25.13 -4.56
C GLY A 543 9.28 26.26 -4.54
N HIS A 544 9.35 27.18 -5.50
CA HIS A 544 8.20 28.01 -5.86
C HIS A 544 7.02 27.10 -6.30
N PRO A 545 5.75 27.48 -6.13
CA PRO A 545 4.61 26.67 -6.57
C PRO A 545 4.75 26.10 -7.99
N GLU A 546 5.22 26.93 -8.91
CA GLU A 546 5.39 26.57 -10.32
C GLU A 546 6.55 25.60 -10.54
N ASP A 547 7.55 25.56 -9.66
CA ASP A 547 8.64 24.56 -9.76
C ASP A 547 8.07 23.14 -9.64
N PHE A 548 7.04 22.92 -8.81
CA PHE A 548 6.39 21.61 -8.65
C PHE A 548 5.70 21.10 -9.92
N ALA A 549 5.37 21.98 -10.88
CA ALA A 549 4.85 21.56 -12.18
C ALA A 549 5.95 20.91 -13.05
N GLN A 550 7.22 21.21 -12.81
CA GLN A 550 8.36 20.73 -13.59
C GLN A 550 8.84 19.35 -13.08
N ALA A 551 8.89 18.35 -13.97
CA ALA A 551 9.35 17.01 -13.62
C ALA A 551 10.78 17.01 -13.07
N GLY A 552 11.65 17.87 -13.59
CA GLY A 552 13.03 18.02 -13.10
C GLY A 552 13.13 18.42 -11.63
N PHE A 553 12.27 19.33 -11.16
CA PHE A 553 12.23 19.73 -9.74
C PHE A 553 11.67 18.62 -8.86
N ARG A 554 10.53 18.02 -9.25
CA ARG A 554 9.95 16.88 -8.49
C ARG A 554 10.98 15.75 -8.35
N ARG A 555 11.72 15.46 -9.42
CA ARG A 555 12.78 14.44 -9.42
C ARG A 555 13.94 14.82 -8.50
N LEU A 556 14.42 16.06 -8.54
CA LEU A 556 15.47 16.55 -7.65
C LEU A 556 15.06 16.43 -6.17
N LEU A 557 13.84 16.83 -5.83
CA LEU A 557 13.32 16.76 -4.46
C LEU A 557 13.15 15.31 -4.00
N LEU A 558 12.59 14.44 -4.85
CA LEU A 558 12.48 13.00 -4.58
C LEU A 558 13.85 12.39 -4.29
N ASN A 559 14.82 12.65 -5.16
CA ASN A 559 16.18 12.13 -5.00
C ASN A 559 16.83 12.66 -3.71
N GLY A 560 16.65 13.94 -3.38
CA GLY A 560 17.14 14.53 -2.14
C GLY A 560 16.56 13.85 -0.89
N ILE A 561 15.26 13.56 -0.90
CA ILE A 561 14.57 12.84 0.18
C ILE A 561 15.08 11.40 0.31
N LEU A 562 15.17 10.66 -0.79
CA LEU A 562 15.66 9.27 -0.77
C LEU A 562 17.13 9.20 -0.36
N TRP A 563 17.97 10.11 -0.85
CA TRP A 563 19.37 10.24 -0.43
C TRP A 563 19.47 10.51 1.07
N ALA A 564 18.66 11.44 1.60
CA ALA A 564 18.68 11.80 3.01
C ALA A 564 18.29 10.60 3.90
N LEU A 565 17.33 9.78 3.46
CA LEU A 565 16.89 8.55 4.12
C LEU A 565 17.80 7.32 3.88
N ASP A 566 18.87 7.45 3.08
CA ASP A 566 19.72 6.33 2.65
C ASP A 566 18.98 5.23 1.89
N ARG A 567 18.00 5.62 1.09
CA ARG A 567 17.18 4.69 0.32
C ARG A 567 17.67 4.63 -1.12
N PRO A 568 17.48 3.49 -1.82
CA PRO A 568 17.78 3.39 -3.24
C PRO A 568 17.09 4.53 -4.01
N ILE A 569 17.88 5.26 -4.80
CA ILE A 569 17.36 6.24 -5.74
C ILE A 569 17.09 5.47 -7.04
N PRO A 570 15.84 5.44 -7.55
CA PRO A 570 15.55 4.76 -8.80
C PRO A 570 16.41 5.37 -9.93
N PRO A 571 16.71 4.64 -11.01
CA PRO A 571 17.28 5.24 -12.22
C PRO A 571 16.32 6.28 -12.83
N ALA A 572 16.77 7.00 -13.86
CA ALA A 572 15.87 7.82 -14.66
C ALA A 572 14.77 6.93 -15.26
N ASP A 573 13.53 7.42 -15.25
CA ASP A 573 12.36 6.71 -15.78
C ASP A 573 12.36 6.61 -17.31
#